data_AF-A0AAN8PDC0-F1
#
_entry.id   AF-A0AAN8PDC0-F1
#
_cell.length_a   1.000
_cell.length_b   1.000
_cell.length_c   1.000
_cell.angle_alpha   90.00
_cell.angle_beta   90.00
_cell.angle_gamma   90.00
#
_symmetry.space_group_name_H-M   'P 1'
#
loop_
_entity.id
_entity.type
_entity.pdbx_description
1 polymer ?
#
loop_
_entity_poly.entity_id
_entity_poly.type
_entity_poly.pdbx_seq_one_letter_code
_entity_poly.pdbx_strand_id
1 'polypeptide(L)'
;MMATKTILFLLIPVLVRQASGNLNTYPAPHGIQASNKFQVYLSQGGNRKSSFTYITTSDQRAKEVSHAKGGRSVSWTSFSFSGGAVTAEIHTPHDFHSCIVRPQHYGYKCQRTGSKIAHVTVSSTSRMMSVEFDYDYGSSNADIKDKMLIFADPPESNVPNEHDSSVLFYKAGVHNLNGQMHLNNKIKTIYLAPGAWVEGGFLSTANHGVTLRGRGILSTRSYKWHDNRFSWGMLNFDKGNNHVVEGIVMVDPEQYFFRGLCDHNTTRNVKMIAPWTYNSDGVGMGHDALFEDTFIWANDDSFKVITNSYSDYITRTGVKTFNIVLYSQMVWERGMMRSGGCVHSDHRRLY
;
A
#
# COMPACT_ATOMS: atom_id res chain seq x y z
N MET A 1 17.87 71.95 25.56
CA MET A 1 16.78 70.96 25.65
C MET A 1 17.01 69.90 24.59
N MET A 2 17.66 68.78 24.94
CA MET A 2 17.80 67.61 24.06
C MET A 2 16.75 66.59 24.49
N ALA A 3 15.81 66.28 23.60
CA ALA A 3 14.77 65.29 23.83
C ALA A 3 15.28 63.90 23.44
N THR A 4 15.53 63.06 24.45
CA THR A 4 15.88 61.65 24.27
C THR A 4 14.64 60.88 23.81
N LYS A 5 14.62 60.41 22.56
CA LYS A 5 13.55 59.54 22.04
C LYS A 5 13.76 58.10 22.50
N THR A 6 12.98 57.66 23.47
CA THR A 6 12.90 56.24 23.87
C THR A 6 12.10 55.47 22.82
N ILE A 7 12.75 54.57 22.09
CA ILE A 7 12.09 53.65 21.16
C ILE A 7 11.65 52.42 21.95
N LEU A 8 10.34 52.27 22.13
CA LEU A 8 9.73 51.11 22.78
C LEU A 8 9.58 49.97 21.76
N PHE A 9 10.36 48.91 21.90
CA PHE A 9 10.19 47.69 21.10
C PHE A 9 8.98 46.92 21.62
N LEU A 10 7.87 46.97 20.88
CA LEU A 10 6.71 46.12 21.11
C LEU A 10 7.04 44.69 20.63
N LEU A 11 7.30 43.77 21.57
CA LEU A 11 7.36 42.34 21.30
C LEU A 11 5.94 41.85 21.00
N ILE A 12 5.60 41.75 19.71
CA ILE A 12 4.37 41.07 19.28
C ILE A 12 4.64 39.56 19.38
N PRO A 13 3.97 38.81 20.26
CA PRO A 13 4.11 37.36 20.29
C PRO A 13 3.57 36.81 18.97
N VAL A 14 4.45 36.22 18.16
CA VAL A 14 4.05 35.43 17.00
C VAL A 14 3.36 34.19 17.56
N LEU A 15 2.04 34.24 17.62
CA LEU A 15 1.20 33.06 17.83
C LEU A 15 1.42 32.13 16.64
N VAL A 16 2.34 31.18 16.79
CA VAL A 16 2.44 30.03 15.91
C VAL A 16 1.13 29.27 16.06
N ARG A 17 0.19 29.48 15.12
CA ARG A 17 -0.95 28.57 14.96
C ARG A 17 -0.35 27.20 14.67
N GLN A 18 -0.34 26.32 15.67
CA GLN A 18 -0.20 24.90 15.38
C GLN A 18 -1.36 24.56 14.44
N ALA A 19 -1.04 24.17 13.21
CA ALA A 19 -2.04 23.64 12.30
C ALA A 19 -2.73 22.48 13.04
N SER A 20 -4.06 22.57 13.20
CA SER A 20 -4.83 21.49 13.82
C SER A 20 -4.71 20.27 12.91
N GLY A 21 -3.86 19.33 13.29
CA GLY A 21 -3.73 18.07 12.58
C GLY A 21 -5.01 17.24 12.72
N ASN A 22 -5.36 16.50 11.67
CA ASN A 22 -6.45 15.53 11.72
C ASN A 22 -5.89 14.15 11.44
N LEU A 23 -5.76 13.33 12.48
CA LEU A 23 -5.30 11.94 12.44
C LEU A 23 -6.49 10.99 12.62
N ASN A 24 -6.71 10.15 11.62
CA ASN A 24 -7.77 9.15 11.59
C ASN A 24 -7.20 7.73 11.44
N THR A 25 -7.29 6.94 12.52
CA THR A 25 -6.98 5.51 12.55
C THR A 25 -8.17 4.71 12.05
N TYR A 26 -7.94 3.69 11.22
CA TYR A 26 -9.02 2.86 10.69
C TYR A 26 -9.48 1.80 11.70
N PRO A 27 -10.77 1.43 11.71
CA PRO A 27 -11.28 0.42 12.63
C PRO A 27 -10.73 -0.97 12.29
N ALA A 28 -10.55 -1.79 13.33
CA ALA A 28 -10.21 -3.20 13.16
C ALA A 28 -11.37 -3.94 12.47
N PRO A 29 -11.12 -4.74 11.41
CA PRO A 29 -12.16 -5.60 10.86
C PRO A 29 -12.48 -6.71 11.88
N HIS A 30 -13.74 -6.84 12.27
CA HIS A 30 -14.17 -7.91 13.17
C HIS A 30 -13.81 -9.28 12.57
N GLY A 31 -13.06 -10.09 13.33
CA GLY A 31 -12.60 -11.42 12.89
C GLY A 31 -11.20 -11.46 12.27
N ILE A 32 -10.54 -10.31 12.08
CA ILE A 32 -9.13 -10.25 11.68
C ILE A 32 -8.27 -10.05 12.92
N GLN A 33 -7.29 -10.94 13.11
CA GLN A 33 -6.35 -10.85 14.24
C GLN A 33 -5.30 -9.75 13.99
N ALA A 34 -4.96 -9.01 15.05
CA ALA A 34 -3.85 -8.07 15.01
C ALA A 34 -2.51 -8.81 14.97
N SER A 35 -1.48 -8.13 14.48
CA SER A 35 -0.11 -8.59 14.48
C SER A 35 0.35 -8.96 15.89
N ASN A 36 0.94 -10.14 16.00
CA ASN A 36 1.67 -10.58 17.20
C ASN A 36 3.17 -10.23 17.14
N LYS A 37 3.60 -9.55 16.07
CA LYS A 37 5.00 -9.12 15.86
C LYS A 37 5.19 -7.65 16.19
N PHE A 38 4.25 -6.81 15.78
CA PHE A 38 4.35 -5.36 15.94
C PHE A 38 3.06 -4.76 16.49
N GLN A 39 3.19 -3.75 17.34
CA GLN A 39 2.08 -2.89 17.76
C GLN A 39 2.41 -1.45 17.42
N VAL A 40 1.44 -0.72 16.88
CA VAL A 40 1.64 0.67 16.45
C VAL A 40 0.69 1.62 17.17
N TYR A 41 1.25 2.71 17.66
CA TYR A 41 0.51 3.85 18.17
C TYR A 41 0.89 5.09 17.37
N LEU A 42 -0.11 5.89 17.00
CA LEU A 42 0.07 7.10 16.21
C LEU A 42 -0.23 8.31 17.08
N SER A 43 0.58 9.36 16.95
CA SER A 43 0.32 10.62 17.65
C SER A 43 0.47 11.83 16.75
N GLN A 44 -0.45 12.78 16.93
CA GLN A 44 -0.45 14.07 16.24
C GLN A 44 -1.02 15.13 17.18
N GLY A 45 -0.32 16.26 17.34
CA GLY A 45 -0.75 17.32 18.27
C GLY A 45 -0.92 16.85 19.72
N GLY A 46 -0.09 15.90 20.17
CA GLY A 46 -0.14 15.32 21.53
C GLY A 46 -1.18 14.22 21.74
N ASN A 47 -2.08 13.97 20.78
CA ASN A 47 -3.11 12.94 20.90
C ASN A 47 -2.59 11.59 20.39
N ARG A 48 -2.41 10.62 21.30
CA ARG A 48 -1.98 9.26 20.97
C ARG A 48 -3.19 8.35 20.75
N LYS A 49 -3.19 7.56 19.67
CA LYS A 49 -4.22 6.57 19.31
C LYS A 49 -3.56 5.25 18.97
N SER A 50 -4.21 4.13 19.33
CA SER A 50 -3.81 2.81 18.80
C SER A 50 -4.17 2.73 17.32
N SER A 51 -3.27 2.17 16.51
CA SER A 51 -3.52 1.90 15.10
C SER A 51 -3.50 0.39 14.86
N PHE A 52 -4.58 -0.13 14.30
CA PHE A 52 -4.67 -1.57 14.04
C PHE A 52 -3.51 -1.99 13.12
N THR A 53 -2.78 -3.01 13.56
CA THR A 53 -1.63 -3.54 12.82
C THR A 53 -2.02 -4.91 12.31
N TYR A 54 -2.20 -5.03 11.00
CA TYR A 54 -2.52 -6.28 10.32
C TYR A 54 -1.29 -7.18 10.24
N ILE A 55 -1.49 -8.47 10.00
CA ILE A 55 -0.42 -9.44 9.70
C ILE A 55 -0.90 -10.48 8.69
N THR A 56 0.00 -10.91 7.82
CA THR A 56 -0.13 -12.15 7.04
C THR A 56 1.21 -12.89 7.00
N THR A 57 1.18 -14.20 6.75
CA THR A 57 2.36 -15.07 6.77
C THR A 57 2.46 -15.93 5.52
N SER A 58 3.68 -16.29 5.16
CA SER A 58 3.94 -17.18 4.02
C SER A 58 3.67 -18.66 4.30
N ASP A 59 3.31 -19.03 5.53
CA ASP A 59 3.30 -20.43 5.99
C ASP A 59 2.25 -21.27 5.27
N GLN A 60 1.07 -20.71 4.97
CA GLN A 60 0.05 -21.41 4.21
C GLN A 60 0.52 -21.66 2.78
N ARG A 61 1.15 -20.66 2.15
CA ARG A 61 1.68 -20.75 0.78
C ARG A 61 2.85 -21.72 0.68
N ALA A 62 3.72 -21.76 1.68
CA ALA A 62 4.84 -22.70 1.75
C ALA A 62 4.41 -24.17 1.90
N LYS A 63 3.21 -24.43 2.42
CA LYS A 63 2.60 -25.77 2.44
C LYS A 63 1.95 -26.14 1.11
N GLU A 64 1.61 -25.14 0.31
CA GLU A 64 0.89 -25.29 -0.95
C GLU A 64 1.84 -25.48 -2.13
N VAL A 65 2.91 -24.68 -2.20
CA VAL A 65 3.88 -24.69 -3.30
C VAL A 65 5.31 -24.73 -2.78
N SER A 66 6.16 -25.54 -3.41
CA SER A 66 7.53 -25.80 -2.95
C SER A 66 8.47 -24.59 -3.05
N HIS A 67 8.14 -23.61 -3.91
CA HIS A 67 8.95 -22.42 -4.11
C HIS A 67 8.62 -21.28 -3.13
N ALA A 68 7.51 -21.36 -2.39
CA ALA A 68 7.18 -20.39 -1.36
C ALA A 68 7.96 -20.70 -0.07
N LYS A 69 8.66 -19.69 0.47
CA LYS A 69 9.51 -19.86 1.65
C LYS A 69 8.74 -19.55 2.93
N GLY A 70 8.48 -20.55 3.76
CA GLY A 70 7.76 -20.44 5.05
C GLY A 70 8.51 -19.66 6.13
N GLY A 71 7.83 -19.30 7.21
CA GLY A 71 8.41 -18.57 8.34
C GLY A 71 8.72 -17.10 8.04
N ARG A 72 7.98 -16.47 7.12
CA ARG A 72 7.98 -15.02 6.90
C ARG A 72 6.63 -14.43 7.28
N SER A 73 6.67 -13.20 7.78
CA SER A 73 5.48 -12.39 7.98
C SER A 73 5.66 -10.99 7.41
N VAL A 74 4.54 -10.36 7.09
CA VAL A 74 4.47 -8.91 6.92
C VAL A 74 3.36 -8.39 7.80
N SER A 75 3.71 -7.40 8.61
CA SER A 75 2.78 -6.58 9.37
C SER A 75 2.68 -5.20 8.74
N TRP A 76 1.50 -4.61 8.80
CA TRP A 76 1.32 -3.24 8.32
C TRP A 76 0.22 -2.53 9.09
N THR A 77 0.27 -1.20 9.09
CA THR A 77 -0.84 -0.37 9.56
C THR A 77 -1.19 0.66 8.49
N SER A 78 -2.48 0.99 8.39
CA SER A 78 -2.99 2.02 7.49
C SER A 78 -3.81 3.03 8.28
N PHE A 79 -3.62 4.30 7.97
CA PHE A 79 -4.33 5.43 8.58
C PHE A 79 -4.33 6.60 7.62
N SER A 80 -5.14 7.62 7.88
CA SER A 80 -5.09 8.88 7.15
C SER A 80 -4.75 10.03 8.07
N PHE A 81 -4.09 11.04 7.52
CA PHE A 81 -3.84 12.26 8.26
C PHE A 81 -3.71 13.50 7.36
N SER A 82 -3.98 14.66 7.95
CA SER A 82 -3.65 15.96 7.36
C SER A 82 -3.12 16.89 8.44
N GLY A 83 -2.43 17.96 8.03
CA GLY A 83 -1.91 18.99 8.90
C GLY A 83 -0.76 18.52 9.81
N GLY A 84 0.48 18.90 9.52
CA GLY A 84 1.65 18.52 10.33
C GLY A 84 1.99 17.03 10.28
N ALA A 85 3.12 16.67 10.89
CA ALA A 85 3.62 15.30 10.91
C ALA A 85 2.94 14.44 12.00
N VAL A 86 2.91 13.13 11.78
CA VAL A 86 2.48 12.11 12.74
C VAL A 86 3.72 11.38 13.26
N THR A 87 3.77 11.08 14.55
CA THR A 87 4.77 10.16 15.11
C THR A 87 4.16 8.77 15.22
N ALA A 88 4.76 7.79 14.54
CA ALA A 88 4.45 6.38 14.67
C ALA A 88 5.39 5.73 15.68
N GLU A 89 4.84 5.30 16.81
CA GLU A 89 5.51 4.52 17.84
C GLU A 89 5.28 3.03 17.57
N ILE A 90 6.36 2.29 17.31
CA ILE A 90 6.35 0.90 16.89
C ILE A 90 7.02 0.07 17.98
N HIS A 91 6.28 -0.89 18.51
CA HIS A 91 6.76 -1.87 19.48
C HIS A 91 7.13 -3.15 18.74
N THR A 92 8.31 -3.70 19.02
CA THR A 92 8.87 -4.91 18.39
C THR A 92 8.98 -6.06 19.40
N PRO A 93 9.14 -7.33 18.97
CA PRO A 93 9.31 -8.44 19.90
C PRO A 93 10.75 -8.57 20.43
N HIS A 94 11.71 -8.06 19.65
CA HIS A 94 13.15 -8.18 19.88
C HIS A 94 13.78 -6.83 20.21
N ASP A 95 14.85 -6.87 21.00
CA ASP A 95 15.71 -5.70 21.16
C ASP A 95 16.41 -5.40 19.83
N PHE A 96 16.56 -4.12 19.51
CA PHE A 96 17.28 -3.64 18.32
C PHE A 96 18.24 -2.52 18.72
N HIS A 97 19.32 -2.28 17.97
CA HIS A 97 20.20 -1.13 18.24
C HIS A 97 19.87 0.05 17.33
N SER A 98 19.48 -0.24 16.10
CA SER A 98 19.18 0.71 15.04
C SER A 98 18.00 0.23 14.19
N CYS A 99 17.32 1.20 13.60
CA CYS A 99 16.23 0.96 12.66
C CYS A 99 16.39 1.89 11.46
N ILE A 100 16.01 1.42 10.29
CA ILE A 100 16.03 2.19 9.04
C ILE A 100 14.62 2.26 8.47
N VAL A 101 14.33 3.35 7.77
CA VAL A 101 13.05 3.51 7.09
C VAL A 101 13.30 3.72 5.61
N ARG A 102 12.62 2.94 4.77
CA ARG A 102 12.69 2.99 3.32
C ARG A 102 11.39 3.53 2.72
N PRO A 103 11.45 4.29 1.60
CA PRO A 103 12.68 4.62 0.86
C PRO A 103 13.46 5.79 1.49
N GLN A 104 14.79 5.67 1.56
CA GLN A 104 15.62 6.55 2.40
C GLN A 104 15.66 8.02 1.96
N HIS A 105 15.32 8.34 0.69
CA HIS A 105 15.42 9.70 0.15
C HIS A 105 14.45 10.70 0.80
N TYR A 106 13.40 10.24 1.48
CA TYR A 106 12.51 11.11 2.24
C TYR A 106 13.12 11.58 3.58
N GLY A 107 14.34 11.14 3.92
CA GLY A 107 15.05 11.65 5.09
C GLY A 107 14.40 11.28 6.42
N TYR A 108 13.71 10.14 6.47
CA TYR A 108 13.02 9.65 7.67
C TYR A 108 13.95 9.60 8.88
N LYS A 109 13.42 9.98 10.04
CA LYS A 109 14.08 9.75 11.33
C LYS A 109 13.44 8.54 11.99
N CYS A 110 14.23 7.49 12.20
CA CYS A 110 13.89 6.36 13.06
C CYS A 110 14.68 6.50 14.36
N GLN A 111 13.98 6.68 15.47
CA GLN A 111 14.60 6.91 16.77
C GLN A 111 14.27 5.76 17.70
N ARG A 112 15.30 5.16 18.31
CA ARG A 112 15.11 4.20 19.40
C ARG A 112 14.79 4.94 20.68
N THR A 113 13.62 4.70 21.27
CA THR A 113 13.16 5.32 22.52
C THR A 113 13.04 4.32 23.68
N GLY A 114 13.22 3.03 23.39
CA GLY A 114 13.35 1.95 24.36
C GLY A 114 14.04 0.75 23.70
N SER A 115 14.31 -0.33 24.44
CA SER A 115 15.03 -1.47 23.85
C SER A 115 14.27 -2.12 22.69
N LYS A 116 12.93 -2.03 22.73
CA LYS A 116 11.96 -2.59 21.75
C LYS A 116 10.99 -1.55 21.18
N ILE A 117 11.32 -0.26 21.28
CA ILE A 117 10.43 0.83 20.83
C ILE A 117 11.16 1.76 19.86
N ALA A 118 10.60 1.88 18.65
CA ALA A 118 11.04 2.85 17.65
C ALA A 118 9.98 3.93 17.42
N HIS A 119 10.42 5.17 17.24
CA HIS A 119 9.61 6.30 16.80
C HIS A 119 10.00 6.69 15.38
N VAL A 120 9.01 6.72 14.48
CA VAL A 120 9.17 7.15 13.08
C VAL A 120 8.33 8.39 12.84
N THR A 121 8.94 9.44 12.28
CA THR A 121 8.20 10.63 11.84
C THR A 121 7.60 10.40 10.46
N VAL A 122 6.29 10.57 10.35
CA VAL A 122 5.51 10.41 9.12
C VAL A 122 4.99 11.77 8.67
N SER A 123 5.32 12.16 7.44
CA SER A 123 4.95 13.44 6.84
C SER A 123 4.09 13.24 5.58
N SER A 124 3.41 14.30 5.12
CA SER A 124 2.51 14.22 3.97
C SER A 124 3.21 13.86 2.65
N THR A 125 4.54 14.03 2.58
CA THR A 125 5.39 13.65 1.46
C THR A 125 5.88 12.21 1.54
N SER A 126 5.57 11.50 2.63
CA SER A 126 6.23 10.25 3.00
C SER A 126 5.18 9.22 3.44
N ARG A 127 4.46 8.67 2.46
CA ARG A 127 3.17 7.98 2.67
C ARG A 127 3.26 6.46 2.74
N MET A 128 4.33 5.86 2.24
CA MET A 128 4.46 4.41 2.12
C MET A 128 5.87 4.02 2.52
N MET A 129 5.98 3.30 3.63
CA MET A 129 7.25 3.06 4.30
C MET A 129 7.43 1.60 4.65
N SER A 130 8.67 1.12 4.55
CA SER A 130 9.12 -0.07 5.26
C SER A 130 10.01 0.37 6.42
N VAL A 131 9.72 -0.13 7.62
CA VAL A 131 10.54 0.05 8.82
C VAL A 131 11.26 -1.26 9.07
N GLU A 132 12.59 -1.20 9.04
CA GLU A 132 13.44 -2.38 9.08
C GLU A 132 14.38 -2.27 10.29
N PHE A 133 14.51 -3.35 11.07
CA PHE A 133 15.27 -3.38 12.32
C PHE A 133 16.55 -4.19 12.18
N ASP A 134 17.62 -3.78 12.85
CA ASP A 134 18.94 -4.40 12.67
C ASP A 134 19.05 -5.88 13.07
N TYR A 135 18.20 -6.37 13.98
CA TYR A 135 18.16 -7.79 14.34
C TYR A 135 17.76 -8.71 13.17
N ASP A 136 17.18 -8.16 12.10
CA ASP A 136 16.86 -8.91 10.88
C ASP A 136 18.03 -8.95 9.88
N TYR A 137 19.07 -8.13 10.06
CA TYR A 137 20.25 -8.06 9.19
C TYR A 137 21.42 -8.82 9.81
N GLY A 138 21.42 -10.15 9.65
CA GLY A 138 22.40 -11.02 10.32
C GLY A 138 23.29 -11.89 9.43
N SER A 139 23.20 -11.80 8.10
CA SER A 139 24.00 -12.67 7.21
C SER A 139 24.38 -12.00 5.89
N SER A 140 25.30 -12.62 5.15
CA SER A 140 25.69 -12.25 3.78
C SER A 140 24.51 -12.18 2.80
N ASN A 141 23.34 -12.69 3.19
CA ASN A 141 22.03 -12.51 2.56
C ASN A 141 21.02 -12.01 3.61
N ALA A 142 20.91 -10.69 3.81
CA ALA A 142 19.89 -10.13 4.70
C ALA A 142 18.47 -10.50 4.22
N ASP A 143 17.70 -11.21 5.05
CA ASP A 143 16.33 -11.65 4.77
C ASP A 143 15.46 -11.23 5.96
N ILE A 144 14.74 -10.11 5.81
CA ILE A 144 13.85 -9.58 6.85
C ILE A 144 12.68 -10.54 7.02
N LYS A 145 12.66 -11.30 8.12
CA LYS A 145 11.65 -12.33 8.35
C LYS A 145 10.30 -11.74 8.70
N ASP A 146 10.29 -10.74 9.58
CA ASP A 146 9.08 -10.07 10.07
C ASP A 146 9.09 -8.62 9.57
N LYS A 147 8.48 -8.37 8.41
CA LYS A 147 8.45 -7.03 7.80
C LYS A 147 7.45 -6.13 8.50
N MET A 148 7.78 -4.85 8.66
CA MET A 148 6.86 -3.82 9.15
C MET A 148 6.66 -2.72 8.12
N LEU A 149 5.41 -2.48 7.70
CA LEU A 149 5.04 -1.44 6.75
C LEU A 149 4.11 -0.39 7.38
N ILE A 150 4.23 0.86 6.94
CA ILE A 150 3.36 1.96 7.35
C ILE A 150 2.77 2.63 6.12
N PHE A 151 1.44 2.69 6.05
CA PHE A 151 0.70 3.38 5.00
C PHE A 151 -0.08 4.56 5.57
N ALA A 152 0.34 5.76 5.19
CA ALA A 152 -0.19 7.02 5.69
C ALA A 152 -0.90 7.75 4.54
N ASP A 153 -2.19 7.49 4.43
CA ASP A 153 -3.04 7.94 3.35
C ASP A 153 -3.39 9.43 3.45
N PRO A 154 -3.65 10.09 2.30
CA PRO A 154 -4.45 11.30 2.32
C PRO A 154 -5.86 10.99 2.83
N PRO A 155 -6.50 11.91 3.58
CA PRO A 155 -7.90 11.77 3.97
C PRO A 155 -8.78 11.51 2.76
N GLU A 156 -9.79 10.67 2.95
CA GLU A 156 -10.73 10.35 1.88
C GLU A 156 -11.54 11.57 1.47
N SER A 157 -11.81 11.67 0.17
CA SER A 157 -12.79 12.58 -0.41
C SER A 157 -13.75 11.76 -1.28
N ASN A 158 -14.99 12.22 -1.42
CA ASN A 158 -15.99 11.60 -2.32
C ASN A 158 -16.36 10.15 -1.96
N VAL A 159 -16.59 9.86 -0.68
CA VAL A 159 -17.20 8.59 -0.23
C VAL A 159 -18.58 8.44 -0.92
N PRO A 160 -18.85 7.34 -1.65
CA PRO A 160 -20.10 7.19 -2.39
C PRO A 160 -21.29 6.91 -1.46
N ASN A 161 -22.50 7.15 -1.95
CA ASN A 161 -23.71 6.81 -1.22
C ASN A 161 -23.92 5.30 -1.20
N GLU A 162 -24.03 4.70 -0.01
CA GLU A 162 -24.24 3.26 0.17
C GLU A 162 -25.60 2.76 -0.36
N HIS A 163 -26.56 3.65 -0.56
CA HIS A 163 -27.89 3.31 -1.07
C HIS A 163 -28.02 3.47 -2.60
N ASP A 164 -26.97 3.91 -3.29
CA ASP A 164 -26.97 3.99 -4.75
C ASP A 164 -26.84 2.57 -5.34
N SER A 165 -27.81 2.19 -6.18
CA SER A 165 -27.88 0.86 -6.78
C SER A 165 -26.72 0.52 -7.74
N SER A 166 -25.92 1.52 -8.14
CA SER A 166 -24.70 1.38 -8.95
C SER A 166 -23.42 1.26 -8.12
N VAL A 167 -23.54 1.26 -6.78
CA VAL A 167 -22.43 1.17 -5.83
C VAL A 167 -22.46 -0.18 -5.11
N LEU A 168 -21.34 -0.90 -5.14
CA LEU A 168 -21.07 -2.01 -4.23
C LEU A 168 -20.32 -1.46 -3.02
N PHE A 169 -21.02 -1.32 -1.89
CA PHE A 169 -20.48 -0.70 -0.67
C PHE A 169 -20.13 -1.76 0.37
N TYR A 170 -18.84 -1.93 0.65
CA TYR A 170 -18.33 -2.85 1.68
C TYR A 170 -17.94 -2.05 2.93
N LYS A 171 -18.76 -2.16 3.98
CA LYS A 171 -18.53 -1.52 5.29
C LYS A 171 -17.36 -2.18 6.04
N ALA A 172 -16.91 -1.57 7.13
CA ALA A 172 -15.96 -2.20 8.03
C ALA A 172 -16.41 -3.60 8.47
N GLY A 173 -15.50 -4.57 8.48
CA GLY A 173 -15.80 -5.99 8.68
C GLY A 173 -15.29 -6.88 7.55
N VAL A 174 -15.45 -8.20 7.73
CA VAL A 174 -15.02 -9.22 6.77
C VAL A 174 -16.16 -9.53 5.79
N HIS A 175 -15.86 -9.51 4.50
CA HIS A 175 -16.78 -9.84 3.40
C HIS A 175 -16.15 -10.91 2.54
N ASN A 176 -16.89 -11.95 2.16
CA ASN A 176 -16.38 -13.01 1.30
C ASN A 176 -17.18 -13.03 -0.01
N LEU A 177 -16.48 -12.86 -1.13
CA LEU A 177 -17.09 -12.86 -2.47
C LEU A 177 -17.22 -14.25 -3.08
N ASN A 178 -16.59 -15.26 -2.46
CA ASN A 178 -16.49 -16.63 -2.95
C ASN A 178 -15.88 -16.72 -4.37
N GLY A 179 -14.79 -15.99 -4.61
CA GLY A 179 -14.06 -15.96 -5.87
C GLY A 179 -13.99 -14.56 -6.47
N GLN A 180 -13.89 -14.53 -7.80
CA GLN A 180 -13.86 -13.29 -8.58
C GLN A 180 -15.28 -12.86 -8.97
N MET A 181 -15.74 -11.72 -8.45
CA MET A 181 -17.06 -11.16 -8.74
C MET A 181 -17.08 -10.46 -10.10
N HIS A 182 -18.05 -10.80 -10.94
CA HIS A 182 -18.24 -10.18 -12.25
C HIS A 182 -19.02 -8.87 -12.11
N LEU A 183 -18.40 -7.77 -12.54
CA LEU A 183 -18.99 -6.45 -12.54
C LEU A 183 -19.72 -6.22 -13.85
N ASN A 184 -21.05 -6.20 -13.80
CA ASN A 184 -21.91 -5.93 -14.95
C ASN A 184 -22.06 -4.41 -15.20
N ASN A 185 -22.77 -4.04 -16.27
CA ASN A 185 -23.02 -2.64 -16.66
C ASN A 185 -23.83 -1.79 -15.66
N LYS A 186 -24.35 -2.37 -14.56
CA LYS A 186 -25.04 -1.62 -13.52
C LYS A 186 -24.04 -0.99 -12.54
N ILE A 187 -22.93 -1.66 -12.28
CA ILE A 187 -22.00 -1.28 -11.22
C ILE A 187 -20.97 -0.29 -11.74
N LYS A 188 -21.01 0.92 -11.21
CA LYS A 188 -20.08 2.01 -11.52
C LYS A 188 -19.00 2.18 -10.47
N THR A 189 -19.30 1.83 -9.22
CA THR A 189 -18.36 2.03 -8.12
C THR A 189 -18.35 0.83 -7.17
N ILE A 190 -17.16 0.44 -6.76
CA ILE A 190 -16.91 -0.44 -5.64
C ILE A 190 -16.22 0.39 -4.57
N TYR A 191 -16.74 0.36 -3.35
CA TYR A 191 -16.18 1.08 -2.23
C TYR A 191 -15.81 0.13 -1.10
N LEU A 192 -14.53 0.11 -0.73
CA LEU A 192 -13.99 -0.62 0.42
C LEU A 192 -13.73 0.36 1.55
N ALA A 193 -14.65 0.46 2.51
CA ALA A 193 -14.53 1.39 3.62
C ALA A 193 -13.27 1.11 4.47
N PRO A 194 -12.74 2.12 5.19
CA PRO A 194 -11.73 1.88 6.22
C PRO A 194 -12.14 0.74 7.17
N GLY A 195 -11.26 -0.24 7.35
CA GLY A 195 -11.54 -1.44 8.15
C GLY A 195 -12.40 -2.51 7.47
N ALA A 196 -12.74 -2.36 6.19
CA ALA A 196 -13.28 -3.44 5.38
C ALA A 196 -12.16 -4.42 4.99
N TRP A 197 -12.45 -5.71 5.07
CA TRP A 197 -11.59 -6.79 4.60
C TRP A 197 -12.40 -7.67 3.64
N VAL A 198 -12.10 -7.60 2.34
CA VAL A 198 -12.83 -8.33 1.30
C VAL A 198 -11.98 -9.50 0.81
N GLU A 199 -12.44 -10.72 1.04
CA GLU A 199 -11.84 -11.95 0.51
C GLU A 199 -12.43 -12.26 -0.88
N GLY A 200 -11.64 -12.09 -1.93
CA GLY A 200 -12.05 -12.37 -3.31
C GLY A 200 -11.38 -11.46 -4.31
N GLY A 201 -12.02 -11.31 -5.47
CA GLY A 201 -11.55 -10.45 -6.54
C GLY A 201 -12.68 -9.82 -7.34
N PHE A 202 -12.33 -8.97 -8.30
CA PHE A 202 -13.28 -8.35 -9.20
C PHE A 202 -12.83 -8.49 -10.67
N LEU A 203 -13.78 -8.85 -11.53
CA LEU A 203 -13.62 -8.94 -12.98
C LEU A 203 -14.56 -7.94 -13.63
N SER A 204 -14.02 -6.95 -14.35
CA SER A 204 -14.85 -6.05 -15.14
C SER A 204 -15.41 -6.81 -16.34
N THR A 205 -16.74 -6.86 -16.42
CA THR A 205 -17.46 -7.27 -17.64
C THR A 205 -18.25 -6.09 -18.24
N ALA A 206 -18.13 -4.91 -17.62
CA ALA A 206 -18.81 -3.68 -18.00
C ALA A 206 -18.19 -3.06 -19.25
N ASN A 207 -19.00 -2.34 -20.03
CA ASN A 207 -18.59 -1.59 -21.21
C ASN A 207 -18.24 -0.12 -20.88
N HIS A 208 -18.05 0.21 -19.60
CA HIS A 208 -17.74 1.55 -19.11
C HIS A 208 -16.70 1.48 -17.99
N GLY A 209 -16.12 2.63 -17.64
CA GLY A 209 -15.18 2.73 -16.52
C GLY A 209 -15.85 2.39 -15.19
N VAL A 210 -15.11 1.68 -14.35
CA VAL A 210 -15.50 1.31 -12.99
C VAL A 210 -14.50 1.91 -12.01
N THR A 211 -14.99 2.52 -10.95
CA THR A 211 -14.16 3.03 -9.86
C THR A 211 -14.13 2.04 -8.70
N LEU A 212 -12.97 1.48 -8.37
CA LEU A 212 -12.72 0.78 -7.11
C LEU A 212 -11.96 1.71 -6.18
N ARG A 213 -12.54 2.08 -5.04
CA ARG A 213 -11.91 3.05 -4.12
C ARG A 213 -12.15 2.77 -2.64
N GLY A 214 -11.41 3.49 -1.80
CA GLY A 214 -11.58 3.50 -0.35
C GLY A 214 -10.24 3.26 0.35
N ARG A 215 -10.27 2.74 1.58
CA ARG A 215 -9.08 2.41 2.39
C ARG A 215 -9.18 1.02 3.04
N GLY A 216 -10.09 0.20 2.54
CA GLY A 216 -10.21 -1.21 2.89
C GLY A 216 -9.16 -2.07 2.19
N ILE A 217 -9.23 -3.37 2.51
CA ILE A 217 -8.29 -4.38 2.06
C ILE A 217 -9.01 -5.37 1.13
N LEU A 218 -8.40 -5.67 0.00
CA LEU A 218 -8.75 -6.78 -0.88
C LEU A 218 -7.72 -7.89 -0.69
N SER A 219 -8.17 -9.09 -0.34
CA SER A 219 -7.34 -10.23 0.01
C SER A 219 -7.73 -11.44 -0.83
N THR A 220 -6.75 -12.25 -1.21
CA THR A 220 -6.98 -13.60 -1.73
C THR A 220 -6.27 -14.68 -0.93
N ARG A 221 -5.93 -14.41 0.33
CA ARG A 221 -5.23 -15.38 1.21
C ARG A 221 -5.98 -16.71 1.38
N SER A 222 -7.31 -16.70 1.26
CA SER A 222 -8.15 -17.89 1.40
C SER A 222 -8.26 -18.74 0.12
N TYR A 223 -7.66 -18.30 -0.98
CA TYR A 223 -7.71 -18.96 -2.28
C TYR A 223 -6.36 -19.60 -2.60
N LYS A 224 -6.36 -20.72 -3.31
CA LYS A 224 -5.14 -21.44 -3.69
C LYS A 224 -4.31 -20.66 -4.73
N TRP A 225 -3.03 -20.96 -4.89
CA TRP A 225 -2.23 -20.45 -6.00
C TRP A 225 -2.85 -20.95 -7.32
N HIS A 226 -3.17 -20.03 -8.23
CA HIS A 226 -3.97 -20.30 -9.44
C HIS A 226 -5.34 -20.92 -9.13
N ASP A 227 -6.09 -20.32 -8.22
CA ASP A 227 -7.44 -20.78 -7.88
C ASP A 227 -8.37 -20.60 -9.10
N ASN A 228 -9.06 -21.67 -9.50
CA ASN A 228 -9.87 -21.69 -10.72
C ASN A 228 -11.10 -20.74 -10.70
N ARG A 229 -11.38 -20.11 -9.55
CA ARG A 229 -12.40 -19.06 -9.41
C ARG A 229 -11.91 -17.69 -9.91
N PHE A 230 -10.64 -17.58 -10.31
CA PHE A 230 -10.03 -16.37 -10.85
C PHE A 230 -9.55 -16.65 -12.26
N SER A 231 -9.66 -15.63 -13.12
CA SER A 231 -9.22 -15.76 -14.50
C SER A 231 -7.71 -15.54 -14.66
N TRP A 232 -7.13 -14.59 -13.91
CA TRP A 232 -5.69 -14.30 -13.96
C TRP A 232 -5.13 -13.59 -12.73
N GLY A 233 -5.97 -12.90 -11.96
CA GLY A 233 -5.55 -12.12 -10.82
C GLY A 233 -6.72 -11.64 -9.99
N MET A 234 -6.40 -11.01 -8.86
CA MET A 234 -7.39 -10.50 -7.92
C MET A 234 -8.28 -9.43 -8.58
N LEU A 235 -7.68 -8.53 -9.36
CA LEU A 235 -8.39 -7.52 -10.15
C LEU A 235 -8.11 -7.72 -11.63
N ASN A 236 -9.17 -7.90 -12.41
CA ASN A 236 -9.10 -8.02 -13.88
C ASN A 236 -10.02 -6.99 -14.53
N PHE A 237 -9.49 -5.81 -14.85
CA PHE A 237 -10.17 -4.72 -15.56
C PHE A 237 -9.60 -4.59 -16.97
N ASP A 238 -9.73 -5.66 -17.76
CA ASP A 238 -9.33 -5.69 -19.17
C ASP A 238 -10.45 -5.25 -20.12
N LYS A 239 -11.68 -5.14 -19.61
CA LYS A 239 -12.86 -4.73 -20.36
C LYS A 239 -13.47 -3.46 -19.77
N GLY A 240 -13.80 -2.54 -20.66
CA GLY A 240 -14.12 -1.16 -20.32
C GLY A 240 -12.95 -0.27 -20.70
N ASN A 241 -12.96 0.98 -20.27
CA ASN A 241 -11.87 1.95 -20.34
C ASN A 241 -12.12 2.98 -19.25
N ASN A 242 -11.09 3.72 -18.85
CA ASN A 242 -11.19 4.75 -17.81
C ASN A 242 -11.56 4.18 -16.42
N HIS A 243 -11.04 3.01 -16.07
CA HIS A 243 -11.17 2.51 -14.71
C HIS A 243 -10.33 3.35 -13.74
N VAL A 244 -10.79 3.43 -12.50
CA VAL A 244 -10.05 4.08 -11.41
C VAL A 244 -9.88 3.09 -10.29
N VAL A 245 -8.66 2.84 -9.85
CA VAL A 245 -8.35 2.07 -8.65
C VAL A 245 -7.61 2.97 -7.66
N GLU A 246 -8.22 3.25 -6.51
CA GLU A 246 -7.68 4.22 -5.55
C GLU A 246 -7.65 3.70 -4.11
N GLY A 247 -6.50 3.84 -3.46
CA GLY A 247 -6.42 3.91 -1.98
C GLY A 247 -6.40 2.57 -1.24
N ILE A 248 -6.86 1.49 -1.88
CA ILE A 248 -6.96 0.17 -1.26
C ILE A 248 -5.59 -0.48 -1.03
N VAL A 249 -5.56 -1.44 -0.10
CA VAL A 249 -4.45 -2.40 0.03
C VAL A 249 -4.90 -3.73 -0.59
N MET A 250 -4.05 -4.30 -1.44
CA MET A 250 -4.21 -5.62 -2.01
C MET A 250 -3.17 -6.54 -1.37
N VAL A 251 -3.59 -7.70 -0.87
CA VAL A 251 -2.74 -8.59 -0.07
C VAL A 251 -2.93 -10.05 -0.44
N ASP A 252 -1.86 -10.83 -0.33
CA ASP A 252 -1.83 -12.28 -0.53
C ASP A 252 -2.46 -12.69 -1.88
N PRO A 253 -1.93 -12.18 -3.01
CA PRO A 253 -2.48 -12.48 -4.32
C PRO A 253 -2.42 -14.00 -4.59
N GLU A 254 -3.46 -14.55 -5.19
CA GLU A 254 -3.51 -15.95 -5.60
C GLU A 254 -2.77 -16.19 -6.93
N GLN A 255 -2.67 -15.15 -7.74
CA GLN A 255 -1.86 -15.03 -8.95
C GLN A 255 -1.49 -13.55 -9.11
N TYR A 256 -1.97 -12.80 -10.12
CA TYR A 256 -1.60 -11.39 -10.29
C TYR A 256 -2.36 -10.49 -9.31
N PHE A 257 -1.77 -9.38 -8.88
CA PHE A 257 -2.53 -8.34 -8.19
C PHE A 257 -3.54 -7.71 -9.15
N PHE A 258 -3.08 -7.10 -10.24
CA PHE A 258 -3.93 -6.29 -11.11
C PHE A 258 -3.60 -6.42 -12.60
N ARG A 259 -4.58 -6.87 -13.39
CA ARG A 259 -4.61 -6.69 -14.84
C ARG A 259 -5.56 -5.55 -15.20
N GLY A 260 -4.99 -4.44 -15.63
CA GLY A 260 -5.73 -3.27 -16.12
C GLY A 260 -5.35 -2.96 -17.56
N LEU A 261 -5.50 -3.94 -18.46
CA LEU A 261 -4.94 -3.89 -19.82
C LEU A 261 -5.74 -3.05 -20.81
N CYS A 262 -6.89 -2.50 -20.41
CA CYS A 262 -7.60 -1.51 -21.20
C CYS A 262 -7.08 -0.09 -20.96
N ASP A 263 -7.57 0.86 -21.75
CA ASP A 263 -6.94 2.16 -21.89
C ASP A 263 -7.45 3.19 -20.88
N HIS A 264 -6.63 4.21 -20.63
CA HIS A 264 -6.93 5.37 -19.79
C HIS A 264 -7.22 5.03 -18.32
N ASN A 265 -6.74 3.88 -17.86
CA ASN A 265 -6.89 3.47 -16.47
C ASN A 265 -6.03 4.32 -15.53
N THR A 266 -6.59 4.72 -14.40
CA THR A 266 -5.87 5.43 -13.34
C THR A 266 -5.76 4.55 -12.10
N THR A 267 -4.54 4.34 -11.63
CA THR A 267 -4.25 3.67 -10.35
C THR A 267 -3.48 4.63 -9.46
N ARG A 268 -3.97 4.85 -8.24
CA ARG A 268 -3.33 5.81 -7.33
C ARG A 268 -3.47 5.43 -5.87
N ASN A 269 -2.45 5.67 -5.06
CA ASN A 269 -2.48 5.35 -3.64
C ASN A 269 -2.80 3.87 -3.34
N VAL A 270 -2.43 2.95 -4.24
CA VAL A 270 -2.65 1.51 -4.07
C VAL A 270 -1.42 0.89 -3.41
N LYS A 271 -1.61 -0.18 -2.64
CA LYS A 271 -0.52 -0.92 -2.01
C LYS A 271 -0.70 -2.39 -2.33
N MET A 272 0.29 -3.00 -2.96
CA MET A 272 0.32 -4.42 -3.31
C MET A 272 1.38 -5.09 -2.44
N ILE A 273 0.98 -6.01 -1.57
CA ILE A 273 1.86 -6.62 -0.57
C ILE A 273 1.63 -8.12 -0.40
N ALA A 274 2.62 -8.79 0.21
CA ALA A 274 2.58 -10.21 0.52
C ALA A 274 2.48 -11.18 -0.70
N PRO A 275 3.24 -10.97 -1.80
CA PRO A 275 3.31 -11.87 -2.95
C PRO A 275 4.12 -13.14 -2.64
N TRP A 276 3.62 -14.03 -1.79
CA TRP A 276 4.42 -15.15 -1.30
C TRP A 276 4.76 -16.22 -2.34
N THR A 277 3.98 -16.30 -3.42
CA THR A 277 4.12 -17.29 -4.51
C THR A 277 4.66 -16.64 -5.78
N TYR A 278 5.21 -17.43 -6.69
CA TYR A 278 5.54 -16.96 -8.03
C TYR A 278 4.29 -16.52 -8.79
N ASN A 279 4.50 -15.81 -9.91
CA ASN A 279 3.42 -15.23 -10.71
C ASN A 279 2.52 -14.31 -9.88
N SER A 280 3.11 -13.65 -8.89
CA SER A 280 2.49 -12.58 -8.13
C SER A 280 2.88 -11.22 -8.71
N ASP A 281 2.50 -11.05 -9.97
CA ASP A 281 2.77 -9.86 -10.77
C ASP A 281 2.05 -8.65 -10.18
N GLY A 282 2.67 -7.48 -10.24
CA GLY A 282 2.06 -6.24 -9.78
C GLY A 282 0.94 -5.79 -10.71
N VAL A 283 1.25 -4.87 -11.63
CA VAL A 283 0.24 -4.28 -12.53
C VAL A 283 0.56 -4.50 -14.00
N GLY A 284 -0.43 -4.96 -14.77
CA GLY A 284 -0.45 -4.83 -16.23
C GLY A 284 -1.22 -3.58 -16.65
N MET A 285 -0.65 -2.75 -17.54
CA MET A 285 -1.21 -1.45 -17.94
C MET A 285 -1.54 -1.40 -19.43
N GLY A 286 -2.72 -0.85 -19.78
CA GLY A 286 -3.10 -0.49 -21.15
C GLY A 286 -2.53 0.86 -21.62
N HIS A 287 -3.04 1.39 -22.75
CA HIS A 287 -2.57 2.68 -23.27
C HIS A 287 -3.02 3.83 -22.37
N ASP A 288 -2.22 4.90 -22.34
CA ASP A 288 -2.54 6.15 -21.64
C ASP A 288 -2.89 5.97 -20.15
N ALA A 289 -2.36 4.90 -19.53
CA ALA A 289 -2.57 4.62 -18.13
C ALA A 289 -1.78 5.57 -17.23
N LEU A 290 -2.39 5.98 -16.11
CA LEU A 290 -1.74 6.72 -15.04
C LEU A 290 -1.57 5.81 -13.82
N PHE A 291 -0.34 5.68 -13.33
CA PHE A 291 -0.02 4.91 -12.14
C PHE A 291 0.81 5.76 -11.19
N GLU A 292 0.26 6.16 -10.05
CA GLU A 292 0.94 7.10 -9.16
C GLU A 292 0.80 6.76 -7.67
N ASP A 293 1.72 7.28 -6.86
CA ASP A 293 1.70 7.18 -5.39
C ASP A 293 1.41 5.73 -4.94
N THR A 294 2.14 4.73 -5.43
CA THR A 294 1.80 3.31 -5.20
C THR A 294 2.99 2.52 -4.65
N PHE A 295 2.71 1.60 -3.73
CA PHE A 295 3.66 0.65 -3.20
C PHE A 295 3.45 -0.71 -3.87
N ILE A 296 4.49 -1.28 -4.47
CA ILE A 296 4.43 -2.61 -5.08
C ILE A 296 5.50 -3.50 -4.46
N TRP A 297 5.06 -4.54 -3.76
CA TRP A 297 5.84 -5.75 -3.55
C TRP A 297 5.28 -6.83 -4.46
N ALA A 298 6.06 -7.22 -5.47
CA ALA A 298 5.76 -8.31 -6.39
C ALA A 298 6.80 -9.43 -6.27
N ASN A 299 6.40 -10.63 -6.65
CA ASN A 299 7.26 -11.83 -6.73
C ASN A 299 7.16 -12.42 -8.15
N ASP A 300 7.29 -11.50 -9.09
CA ASP A 300 7.40 -11.63 -10.55
C ASP A 300 7.57 -10.18 -11.09
N ASP A 301 7.17 -9.92 -12.32
CA ASP A 301 7.06 -8.59 -12.91
C ASP A 301 6.26 -7.59 -12.02
N SER A 302 6.92 -6.52 -11.57
CA SER A 302 6.26 -5.48 -10.76
C SER A 302 5.33 -4.56 -11.57
N PHE A 303 5.70 -4.27 -12.81
CA PHE A 303 4.90 -3.48 -13.75
C PHE A 303 5.12 -3.96 -15.17
N LYS A 304 4.04 -4.13 -15.94
CA LYS A 304 4.10 -4.53 -17.36
C LYS A 304 3.52 -3.42 -18.21
N VAL A 305 4.39 -2.82 -19.03
CA VAL A 305 4.05 -1.84 -20.07
C VAL A 305 4.02 -2.47 -21.48
N ILE A 306 4.12 -3.80 -21.55
CA ILE A 306 4.09 -4.60 -22.77
C ILE A 306 3.15 -5.78 -22.52
N THR A 307 2.28 -6.11 -23.47
CA THR A 307 1.54 -7.37 -23.45
C THR A 307 2.05 -8.28 -24.55
N ASN A 308 2.54 -9.47 -24.19
CA ASN A 308 2.89 -10.53 -25.13
C ASN A 308 1.63 -11.29 -25.51
N SER A 309 1.09 -11.03 -26.70
CA SER A 309 0.41 -12.08 -27.47
C SER A 309 1.43 -12.66 -28.44
N TYR A 310 1.50 -13.99 -28.57
CA TYR A 310 2.44 -14.75 -29.41
C TYR A 310 2.51 -14.28 -30.89
N SER A 311 1.62 -13.38 -31.31
CA SER A 311 1.51 -12.85 -32.67
C SER A 311 1.71 -11.34 -32.82
N ASP A 312 1.82 -10.53 -31.76
CA ASP A 312 2.00 -9.07 -31.87
C ASP A 312 2.66 -8.45 -30.64
N TYR A 313 3.75 -7.71 -30.85
CA TYR A 313 4.34 -6.82 -29.84
C TYR A 313 3.49 -5.55 -29.74
N ILE A 314 2.44 -5.56 -28.90
CA ILE A 314 1.72 -4.33 -28.61
C ILE A 314 2.55 -3.53 -27.61
N THR A 315 3.31 -2.56 -28.12
CA THR A 315 3.94 -1.53 -27.29
C THR A 315 2.85 -0.60 -26.77
N ARG A 316 2.70 -0.51 -25.45
CA ARG A 316 1.76 0.43 -24.84
C ARG A 316 2.37 1.83 -24.82
N THR A 317 1.60 2.81 -25.28
CA THR A 317 2.03 4.21 -25.40
C THR A 317 1.32 5.07 -24.36
N GLY A 318 1.94 6.18 -23.97
CA GLY A 318 1.30 7.17 -23.10
C GLY A 318 1.19 6.79 -21.62
N VAL A 319 1.78 5.66 -21.20
CA VAL A 319 1.81 5.25 -19.79
C VAL A 319 2.65 6.23 -18.96
N LYS A 320 2.10 6.71 -17.85
CA LYS A 320 2.77 7.63 -16.92
C LYS A 320 2.85 7.01 -15.54
N THR A 321 4.06 6.96 -14.97
CA THR A 321 4.31 6.46 -13.62
C THR A 321 4.98 7.53 -12.74
N PHE A 322 4.46 7.74 -11.51
CA PHE A 322 4.98 8.75 -10.58
C PHE A 322 4.97 8.24 -9.13
N ASN A 323 5.99 8.56 -8.33
CA ASN A 323 6.01 8.23 -6.88
C ASN A 323 5.78 6.75 -6.55
N ILE A 324 6.49 5.86 -7.25
CA ILE A 324 6.40 4.42 -7.02
C ILE A 324 7.46 3.96 -6.02
N VAL A 325 7.04 3.13 -5.06
CA VAL A 325 7.92 2.41 -4.12
C VAL A 325 7.90 0.93 -4.50
N LEU A 326 9.03 0.40 -4.94
CA LEU A 326 9.19 -1.01 -5.29
C LEU A 326 9.88 -1.77 -4.16
N TYR A 327 9.31 -2.92 -3.78
CA TYR A 327 9.88 -3.87 -2.84
C TYR A 327 9.96 -5.23 -3.54
N SER A 328 10.99 -5.47 -4.33
CA SER A 328 11.07 -6.70 -5.14
C SER A 328 11.66 -7.86 -4.36
N GLN A 329 11.06 -9.04 -4.48
CA GLN A 329 11.68 -10.31 -4.10
C GLN A 329 12.20 -10.99 -5.36
N MET A 330 13.39 -10.62 -5.87
CA MET A 330 14.00 -11.38 -6.98
C MET A 330 14.87 -12.51 -6.41
N VAL A 331 14.44 -13.75 -6.60
CA VAL A 331 15.30 -14.95 -6.53
C VAL A 331 15.30 -15.58 -7.91
N TRP A 332 16.34 -15.31 -8.70
CA TRP A 332 16.70 -16.14 -9.86
C TRP A 332 17.97 -16.92 -9.51
N GLU A 333 17.83 -18.21 -9.20
CA GLU A 333 18.96 -19.14 -9.15
C GLU A 333 19.35 -19.52 -10.59
N ARG A 334 20.19 -18.67 -11.19
CA ARG A 334 21.33 -18.95 -12.10
C ARG A 334 21.60 -17.70 -12.94
N GLY A 335 22.60 -16.92 -12.50
CA GLY A 335 23.17 -15.80 -13.26
C GLY A 335 22.69 -14.42 -12.79
N MET A 336 23.26 -13.95 -11.67
CA MET A 336 23.31 -12.56 -11.19
C MET A 336 22.12 -11.61 -11.50
N MET A 337 21.26 -11.40 -10.52
CA MET A 337 20.90 -10.05 -10.07
C MET A 337 20.50 -10.09 -8.58
N ARG A 338 21.21 -9.32 -7.75
CA ARG A 338 20.90 -9.11 -6.32
C ARG A 338 19.80 -8.04 -6.23
N SER A 339 18.63 -8.35 -5.68
CA SER A 339 17.66 -7.31 -5.31
C SER A 339 17.65 -7.07 -3.80
N GLY A 340 18.35 -6.03 -3.38
CA GLY A 340 18.10 -5.27 -2.17
C GLY A 340 18.09 -3.80 -2.57
N GLY A 341 16.98 -3.33 -3.14
CA GLY A 341 16.89 -1.94 -3.60
C GLY A 341 15.46 -1.56 -4.00
N CYS A 342 14.94 -0.50 -3.40
CA CYS A 342 13.82 0.25 -3.98
C CYS A 342 14.32 0.95 -5.24
N VAL A 343 13.75 0.64 -6.40
CA VAL A 343 13.95 1.42 -7.63
C VAL A 343 12.82 2.45 -7.73
N HIS A 344 13.18 3.71 -7.95
CA HIS A 344 12.25 4.81 -8.18
C HIS A 344 12.37 5.27 -9.63
N SER A 345 11.23 5.45 -10.31
CA SER A 345 11.15 6.13 -11.61
C SER A 345 10.51 7.50 -11.42
N ASP A 346 11.30 8.57 -11.45
CA ASP A 346 10.80 9.95 -11.60
C ASP A 346 10.86 10.31 -13.10
N HIS A 347 9.79 10.05 -13.84
CA HIS A 347 9.68 10.54 -15.22
C HIS A 347 9.12 11.98 -15.22
N ARG A 348 9.91 12.93 -14.71
CA ARG A 348 9.75 14.33 -15.08
C ARG A 348 10.44 14.56 -16.42
N ARG A 349 9.70 14.47 -17.53
CA ARG A 349 10.13 15.14 -18.76
C ARG A 349 9.64 16.58 -18.75
N LEU A 350 10.63 17.46 -18.64
CA LEU A 350 10.64 18.84 -19.08
C LEU A 350 10.33 18.90 -20.58
N TYR A 351 9.48 19.87 -20.92
CA TYR A 351 9.04 20.36 -22.25
C TYR A 351 8.16 19.43 -23.08
#